data_AF-A0A6M0BR05-F1
#
_entry.id   AF-A0A6M0BR05-F1
#
_cell.length_a   1.000
_cell.length_b   1.000
_cell.length_c   1.000
_cell.angle_alpha   90.00
_cell.angle_beta   90.00
_cell.angle_gamma   90.00
#
_symmetry.space_group_name_H-M   'P 1'
#
loop_
_entity.id
_entity.type
_entity.pdbx_description
1 polymer ?
#
loop_
_entity_poly.entity_id
_entity_poly.type
_entity_poly.pdbx_seq_one_letter_code
_entity_poly.pdbx_strand_id
1 'polypeptide(L)' 'MTETNFSTEFPGVQRPRRLRRTPALRRMVEETQLTVNDLIYPLFVMEGEGQKVEVVSMPGSYRYTLDLLL' A
#
# COMPACT_ATOMS: atom_id res chain seq x y z
N MET A 1 -37.40 -17.34 45.51
CA MET A 1 -36.17 -16.58 45.80
C MET A 1 -35.28 -16.72 44.59
N THR A 2 -35.11 -15.60 43.91
CA THR A 2 -34.50 -15.40 42.59
C THR A 2 -32.98 -15.40 42.65
N GLU A 3 -32.39 -15.60 41.46
CA GLU A 3 -31.09 -15.07 41.01
C GLU A 3 -29.83 -15.76 41.57
N THR A 4 -28.78 -16.08 40.80
CA THR A 4 -28.41 -15.70 39.43
C THR A 4 -27.30 -16.67 39.02
N ASN A 5 -27.44 -17.37 37.90
CA ASN A 5 -26.28 -17.95 37.23
C ASN A 5 -25.43 -16.79 36.73
N PHE A 6 -24.38 -16.42 37.48
CA PHE A 6 -23.31 -15.60 36.93
C PHE A 6 -22.57 -16.47 35.92
N SER A 7 -23.08 -16.50 34.68
CA SER A 7 -22.25 -16.84 33.54
C SER A 7 -21.01 -15.95 33.64
N THR A 8 -19.85 -16.55 33.80
CA THR A 8 -18.57 -15.85 33.72
C THR A 8 -18.42 -15.37 32.28
N GLU A 9 -19.09 -14.26 31.94
CA GLU A 9 -18.83 -13.51 30.74
C GLU A 9 -17.41 -12.97 30.88
N PHE A 10 -16.43 -13.65 30.27
CA PHE A 10 -15.09 -13.10 30.15
C PHE A 10 -15.14 -11.89 29.19
N PRO A 11 -15.08 -10.63 29.66
CA PRO A 11 -14.97 -9.47 28.79
C PRO A 11 -13.48 -9.20 28.59
N GLY A 12 -12.74 -10.18 28.08
CA GLY A 12 -11.27 -10.14 28.24
C GLY A 12 -10.44 -10.93 27.25
N VAL A 13 -11.05 -11.67 26.31
CA VAL A 13 -10.28 -12.21 25.21
C VAL A 13 -10.04 -11.08 24.22
N GLN A 14 -8.80 -10.63 24.09
CA GLN A 14 -8.33 -9.78 22.98
C GLN A 14 -8.88 -10.40 21.68
N ARG A 15 -9.80 -9.71 21.00
CA ARG A 15 -10.42 -10.16 19.74
C ARG A 15 -10.00 -9.22 18.60
N PRO A 16 -8.77 -9.35 18.06
CA PRO A 16 -8.24 -8.50 16.99
C PRO A 16 -9.15 -8.42 15.75
N ARG A 17 -9.98 -9.45 15.53
CA ARG A 17 -10.95 -9.49 14.41
C ARG A 17 -12.00 -8.39 14.49
N ARG A 18 -12.29 -7.80 15.66
CA ARG A 18 -13.28 -6.71 15.82
C ARG A 18 -12.90 -5.47 15.01
N LEU A 19 -11.63 -5.08 15.04
CA LEU A 19 -11.10 -3.93 14.29
C LEU A 19 -11.03 -4.17 12.77
N ARG A 20 -11.05 -5.44 12.34
CA ARG A 20 -11.00 -5.83 10.92
C ARG A 20 -12.39 -6.02 10.28
N ARG A 21 -13.48 -5.81 11.03
CA ARG A 21 -14.85 -6.18 10.62
C ARG A 21 -15.39 -5.35 9.45
N THR A 22 -15.10 -4.05 9.39
CA THR A 22 -15.60 -3.16 8.35
C THR A 22 -14.46 -2.38 7.69
N PRO A 23 -14.61 -1.93 6.43
CA PRO A 23 -13.64 -1.04 5.80
C PRO A 23 -13.41 0.26 6.57
N ALA A 24 -14.47 0.83 7.16
CA ALA A 24 -14.38 2.06 7.96
C ALA A 24 -13.51 1.86 9.23
N LEU A 25 -13.69 0.74 9.94
CA LEU A 25 -12.87 0.43 11.12
C LEU A 25 -11.41 0.19 10.72
N ARG A 26 -11.15 -0.50 9.61
CA ARG A 26 -9.79 -0.74 9.11
C ARG A 26 -9.06 0.56 8.74
N ARG A 27 -9.74 1.51 8.08
CA ARG A 27 -9.18 2.83 7.76
C ARG A 27 -8.90 3.67 9.01
N MET A 28 -9.75 3.57 10.04
CA MET A 28 -9.57 4.31 11.29
C MET A 28 -8.33 3.87 12.08
N VAL A 29 -7.93 2.60 11.95
CA VAL A 29 -6.79 2.02 12.66
C VAL A 29 -5.59 1.75 11.74
N GLU A 30 -5.58 2.30 10.53
CA GLU A 30 -4.49 2.16 9.57
C GLU A 30 -3.25 2.91 10.06
N GLU A 31 -2.11 2.23 10.14
CA GLU A 31 -0.87 2.79 10.67
C GLU A 31 0.04 3.39 9.59
N THR A 32 -0.10 2.93 8.34
CA THR A 32 0.77 3.33 7.23
C THR A 32 -0.07 3.71 6.03
N GLN A 33 0.15 4.90 5.50
CA GLN A 33 -0.46 5.37 4.27
C GLN A 33 0.64 5.62 3.24
N LEU A 34 0.46 5.08 2.03
CA LEU A 34 1.31 5.39 0.89
C LEU A 34 0.64 6.47 0.05
N THR A 35 1.36 7.57 -0.18
CA THR A 35 0.92 8.70 -0.99
C THR A 35 1.81 8.85 -2.21
N VAL A 36 1.36 9.64 -3.20
CA VAL A 36 2.16 9.90 -4.42
C VAL A 36 3.49 10.62 -4.07
N ASN A 37 3.51 11.36 -2.97
CA ASN A 37 4.71 12.07 -2.51
C ASN A 37 5.81 11.12 -2.00
N ASP A 38 5.45 9.87 -1.67
CA ASP A 38 6.39 8.84 -1.22
C ASP A 38 7.02 8.09 -2.41
N LEU A 39 6.58 8.37 -3.64
CA LEU A 39 7.04 7.69 -4.84
C LEU A 39 8.14 8.49 -5.54
N ILE A 40 9.27 7.83 -5.77
CA ILE A 40 10.35 8.34 -6.64
C ILE A 40 10.36 7.48 -7.90
N TYR A 41 10.26 8.12 -9.07
CA TYR A 41 10.30 7.43 -10.35
C TYR A 41 11.67 7.57 -11.01
N PRO A 42 12.54 6.55 -10.95
CA PRO A 42 13.84 6.59 -11.62
C PRO A 42 13.64 6.44 -13.14
N LEU A 43 14.27 7.34 -13.90
CA LEU A 43 14.25 7.37 -15.35
C LEU A 43 15.66 7.09 -15.89
N PHE A 44 15.75 6.29 -16.94
CA PHE A 44 17.01 6.00 -17.62
C PHE A 44 17.13 6.89 -18.86
N VAL A 45 18.23 7.64 -18.93
CA VAL A 45 18.51 8.56 -20.04
C VAL A 45 19.71 8.08 -20.83
N MET A 46 19.66 8.24 -22.15
CA MET A 46 20.76 7.96 -23.07
C MET A 46 20.99 9.13 -24.03
N GLU A 47 22.21 9.25 -24.53
CA GLU A 47 22.53 10.20 -25.60
C GLU A 47 21.98 9.70 -26.95
N GLY A 48 21.63 10.65 -27.82
CA GLY A 48 21.03 10.41 -29.12
C GLY A 48 19.76 11.24 -29.32
N GLU A 49 19.10 11.06 -30.46
CA GLU A 49 17.87 11.78 -30.81
C GLU A 49 16.73 10.82 -31.13
N GLY A 50 15.54 11.10 -30.58
CA GLY A 50 14.29 10.41 -30.92
C GLY A 50 14.25 8.90 -30.66
N GLN A 51 15.05 8.39 -29.71
CA GLN A 51 15.15 6.96 -29.45
C GLN A 51 14.53 6.56 -28.11
N LYS A 52 13.76 5.46 -28.14
CA LYS A 52 13.22 4.77 -26.99
C LYS A 52 13.65 3.32 -27.06
N VAL A 53 14.51 2.89 -26.14
CA VAL A 53 15.06 1.53 -26.12
C VAL A 53 14.56 0.80 -24.89
N GLU A 54 13.96 -0.37 -25.08
CA GLU A 54 13.51 -1.20 -23.96
C GLU A 54 14.70 -1.83 -23.21
N VAL A 55 14.62 -1.81 -21.88
CA VAL A 55 15.58 -2.52 -21.03
C VAL A 55 15.08 -3.95 -20.88
N VAL A 56 15.64 -4.89 -21.65
CA VAL A 56 15.18 -6.30 -21.71
C VAL A 56 15.13 -6.98 -20.33
N SER A 57 16.04 -6.63 -19.42
CA SER A 57 16.06 -7.16 -18.05
C SER A 57 15.00 -6.56 -17.13
N MET A 58 14.35 -5.46 -17.52
CA MET A 58 13.32 -4.75 -16.77
C MET A 58 12.13 -4.45 -17.68
N PRO A 59 11.22 -5.42 -17.90
CA PRO A 59 10.05 -5.23 -18.77
C PRO A 59 9.23 -4.01 -18.36
N GLY A 60 8.90 -3.14 -19.32
CA GLY A 60 8.20 -1.88 -19.07
C GLY A 60 9.08 -0.70 -18.66
N SER A 61 10.39 -0.91 -18.45
CA SER A 61 11.37 0.17 -18.31
C SER A 61 12.05 0.48 -19.65
N TYR A 62 12.26 1.76 -19.92
CA TYR A 62 12.86 2.23 -21.17
C TYR A 62 13.97 3.22 -20.90
N ARG A 63 14.94 3.26 -21.81
CA ARG A 63 15.92 4.33 -21.94
C ARG A 63 15.38 5.33 -22.94
N TYR A 64 15.31 6.58 -22.52
CA TYR A 64 14.83 7.69 -23.34
C TYR A 64 16.00 8.58 -23.75
N THR A 65 15.95 9.13 -24.95
CA THR A 65 16.78 10.29 -25.30
C THR A 65 16.25 11.54 -24.59
N LEU A 66 17.10 12.54 -24.40
CA LEU A 66 16.73 13.77 -23.68
C LEU A 66 15.50 14.46 -24.28
N ASP A 67 15.37 14.47 -25.60
CA ASP A 67 14.26 15.10 -26.33
C ASP A 67 12.91 14.40 -26.13
N LEU A 68 12.91 13.12 -25.73
CA LEU A 68 11.68 12.38 -25.44
C LEU A 68 11.29 12.41 -23.96
N LEU A 69 12.17 12.97 -23.11
CA LEU A 69 11.98 13.02 -21.66
C LEU A 69 11.31 14.33 -21.19
N LEU A 70 11.56 15.43 -21.91
CA LEU A 70 11.06 16.79 -21.61
C LEU A 70 9.76 17.09 -22.36
#